data_AF-F4HR59-F1
#
_entry.id   AF-F4HR59-F1
#
_cell.length_a   1.000
_cell.length_b   1.000
_cell.length_c   1.000
_cell.angle_alpha   90.00
_cell.angle_beta   90.00
_cell.angle_gamma   90.00
#
_symmetry.space_group_name_H-M   'P 1'
#
loop_
_entity.id
_entity.type
_entity.pdbx_description
1 polymer ?
#
loop_
_entity_poly.entity_id
_entity_poly.type
_entity_poly.pdbx_seq_one_letter_code
_entity_poly.pdbx_strand_id
1 'polypeptide(L)'
;MAGEGSKPKATVDDAYAYIRTVKSTFHNDPDKYDDFMAIMKNFKARKIDRNTCIEEVKELLKGHRDLISGFNAFLPKCLEIADWYNIEVLEAELQALLMAMQHTWSKGYRKIIFEGDNRTVESLLNGNTRNFELHNLIIEIQHWRKKFSNAIIKWSFRSTNKAADRLAKGELENNVTFVSHSTR
;
A
#
# COMPACT_ATOMS: atom_id res chain seq x y z
N MET A 1 19.20 2.85 22.12
CA MET A 1 19.62 3.14 20.74
C MET A 1 19.57 1.82 19.97
N ALA A 2 18.57 1.63 19.11
CA ALA A 2 18.46 0.43 18.27
C ALA A 2 19.09 0.78 16.91
N GLY A 3 20.19 0.10 16.56
CA GLY A 3 20.89 0.31 15.30
C GLY A 3 20.02 -0.09 14.12
N GLU A 4 19.85 0.83 13.16
CA GLU A 4 19.26 0.53 11.87
C GLU A 4 20.12 -0.52 11.17
N GLY A 5 19.58 -1.73 10.99
CA GLY A 5 20.19 -2.74 10.14
C GLY A 5 20.34 -2.18 8.72
N SER A 6 21.57 -1.79 8.38
CA SER A 6 21.93 -1.24 7.07
C SER A 6 21.80 -2.34 6.02
N LYS A 7 21.01 -2.11 4.95
CA LYS A 7 20.98 -3.03 3.81
C LYS A 7 22.39 -3.11 3.20
N PRO A 8 22.83 -4.28 2.69
CA PRO A 8 24.04 -4.37 1.89
C PRO A 8 23.98 -3.32 0.77
N LYS A 9 25.06 -2.56 0.58
CA LYS A 9 25.13 -1.59 -0.52
C LYS A 9 25.13 -2.37 -1.83
N ALA A 10 24.13 -2.12 -2.69
CA ALA A 10 24.07 -2.70 -4.02
C ALA A 10 25.30 -2.31 -4.84
N THR A 11 25.82 -3.27 -5.60
CA THR A 11 27.01 -3.12 -6.46
C THR A 11 26.63 -2.65 -7.87
N VAL A 12 27.64 -2.31 -8.66
CA VAL A 12 27.47 -2.01 -10.09
C VAL A 12 26.98 -3.25 -10.85
N ASP A 13 27.45 -4.44 -10.49
CA ASP A 13 27.03 -5.70 -11.10
C ASP A 13 25.56 -6.01 -10.80
N ASP A 14 25.10 -5.72 -9.58
CA ASP A 14 23.68 -5.82 -9.21
C ASP A 14 22.82 -4.91 -10.08
N ALA A 15 23.28 -3.68 -10.37
CA ALA A 15 22.58 -2.74 -11.23
C ALA A 15 22.46 -3.26 -12.68
N TYR A 16 23.55 -3.81 -13.24
CA TYR A 16 23.50 -4.42 -14.57
C TYR A 16 22.60 -5.65 -14.60
N ALA A 17 22.60 -6.48 -13.55
CA ALA A 17 21.69 -7.61 -13.42
C ALA A 17 20.23 -7.14 -13.39
N TYR A 18 19.91 -6.13 -12.59
CA TYR A 18 18.57 -5.56 -12.51
C TYR A 18 18.07 -5.01 -13.85
N ILE A 19 18.90 -4.24 -14.56
CA ILE A 19 18.54 -3.70 -15.89
C ILE A 19 18.27 -4.83 -16.90
N ARG A 20 19.05 -5.93 -16.85
CA ARG A 20 18.78 -7.11 -17.68
C ARG A 20 17.45 -7.77 -17.35
N THR A 21 17.09 -7.87 -16.06
CA THR A 21 15.78 -8.38 -15.65
C THR A 21 14.66 -7.50 -16.17
N VAL A 22 14.73 -6.17 -16.00
CA VAL A 22 13.73 -5.23 -16.55
C VAL A 22 13.59 -5.42 -18.07
N LYS A 23 14.70 -5.50 -18.80
CA LYS A 23 14.69 -5.73 -20.25
C LYS A 23 14.04 -7.07 -20.64
N SER A 24 14.33 -8.13 -19.89
CA SER A 24 13.76 -9.46 -20.14
C SER A 24 12.27 -9.51 -19.83
N THR A 25 11.81 -8.83 -18.77
CA THR A 25 10.39 -8.78 -18.39
C THR A 25 9.58 -8.05 -19.46
N PHE A 26 10.08 -6.94 -20.01
CA PHE A 26 9.42 -6.17 -21.06
C PHE A 26 9.84 -6.56 -22.49
N HIS A 27 10.25 -7.81 -22.72
CA HIS A 27 10.66 -8.26 -24.06
C HIS A 27 9.57 -8.09 -25.14
N ASN A 28 8.29 -8.19 -24.76
CA ASN A 28 7.14 -7.98 -25.65
C ASN A 28 6.64 -6.53 -25.68
N ASP A 29 7.26 -5.64 -24.91
CA ASP A 29 6.85 -4.23 -24.76
C ASP A 29 8.11 -3.33 -24.68
N PRO A 30 8.84 -3.16 -25.79
CA PRO A 30 10.12 -2.45 -25.81
C PRO A 30 10.01 -1.00 -25.34
N ASP A 31 8.87 -0.36 -25.58
CA ASP A 31 8.59 1.02 -25.17
C ASP A 31 8.72 1.18 -23.65
N LYS A 32 8.26 0.20 -22.86
CA LYS A 32 8.44 0.23 -21.40
C LYS A 32 9.90 0.15 -20.96
N TYR A 33 10.73 -0.62 -21.67
CA TYR A 33 12.17 -0.64 -21.37
C TYR A 33 12.82 0.70 -21.73
N ASP A 34 12.43 1.30 -22.85
CA ASP A 34 12.93 2.60 -23.27
C ASP A 34 12.50 3.72 -22.33
N ASP A 35 11.26 3.70 -21.85
CA ASP A 35 10.74 4.59 -20.80
C ASP A 35 11.53 4.42 -19.49
N PHE A 36 11.78 3.18 -19.06
CA PHE A 36 12.61 2.93 -17.87
C PHE A 36 13.99 3.57 -18.01
N MET A 37 14.62 3.37 -19.17
CA MET A 37 15.93 3.96 -19.46
C MET A 37 15.87 5.50 -19.57
N ALA A 38 14.77 6.07 -20.06
CA ALA A 38 14.55 7.51 -20.11
C ALA A 38 14.43 8.12 -18.70
N ILE A 39 13.67 7.49 -17.80
CA ILE A 39 13.56 7.89 -16.39
C ILE A 39 14.95 7.92 -15.73
N MET A 40 15.70 6.83 -15.87
CA MET A 40 17.05 6.72 -15.28
C MET A 40 18.03 7.76 -15.86
N LYS A 41 17.96 8.06 -17.17
CA LYS A 41 18.75 9.11 -17.82
C LYS A 41 18.35 10.50 -17.31
N ASN A 42 17.06 10.79 -17.19
CA ASN A 42 16.55 12.07 -16.69
C ASN A 42 16.97 12.29 -15.23
N PHE A 43 16.89 11.26 -14.39
CA PHE A 43 17.37 11.32 -13.01
C PHE A 43 18.89 11.57 -12.95
N LYS A 44 19.69 10.84 -13.74
CA LYS A 44 21.15 11.05 -13.82
C LYS A 44 21.51 12.45 -14.31
N ALA A 45 20.75 12.98 -15.27
CA ALA A 45 20.92 14.34 -15.80
C ALA A 45 20.34 15.44 -14.90
N ARG A 46 19.80 15.09 -13.71
CA ARG A 46 19.14 16.00 -12.76
C ARG A 46 17.95 16.77 -13.36
N LYS A 47 17.28 16.21 -14.37
CA LYS A 47 16.05 16.77 -14.94
C LYS A 47 14.81 16.48 -14.09
N ILE A 48 14.84 15.37 -13.36
CA ILE A 48 13.84 14.98 -12.37
C ILE A 48 14.53 14.76 -11.03
N ASP A 49 13.79 14.98 -9.93
CA ASP A 49 14.29 14.72 -8.59
C ASP A 49 14.11 13.26 -8.18
N ARG A 50 14.49 12.94 -6.94
CA ARG A 50 14.42 11.58 -6.39
C ARG A 50 12.97 11.09 -6.28
N ASN A 51 12.04 11.93 -5.85
CA ASN A 51 10.64 11.55 -5.64
C ASN A 51 9.96 11.34 -7.00
N THR A 52 10.20 12.25 -7.96
CA THR A 52 9.70 12.08 -9.33
C THR A 52 10.21 10.80 -9.98
N CYS A 53 11.52 10.49 -9.84
CA CYS A 53 12.09 9.24 -10.34
C CYS A 53 11.41 8.00 -9.70
N ILE A 54 11.18 8.02 -8.39
CA ILE A 54 10.52 6.92 -7.68
C ILE A 54 9.08 6.73 -8.16
N GLU A 55 8.30 7.80 -8.32
CA GLU A 55 6.91 7.71 -8.78
C GLU A 55 6.82 7.26 -10.25
N GLU A 56 7.70 7.76 -11.13
CA GLU A 56 7.73 7.32 -12.54
C GLU A 56 8.12 5.83 -12.65
N VAL A 57 9.12 5.37 -11.89
CA VAL A 57 9.49 3.95 -11.85
C VAL A 57 8.35 3.10 -11.28
N LYS A 58 7.68 3.58 -10.23
CA LYS A 58 6.55 2.87 -9.61
C LYS A 58 5.39 2.68 -10.59
N GLU A 59 5.01 3.71 -11.33
CA GLU A 59 3.92 3.61 -12.31
C GLU A 59 4.32 2.72 -13.50
N LEU A 60 5.54 2.86 -14.00
CA LEU A 60 6.04 2.03 -15.10
C LEU A 60 6.10 0.54 -14.75
N LEU A 61 6.47 0.22 -13.50
CA LEU A 61 6.62 -1.16 -13.02
C LEU A 61 5.36 -1.68 -12.31
N LYS A 62 4.22 -0.98 -12.44
CA LYS A 62 2.96 -1.37 -11.83
C LYS A 62 2.57 -2.79 -12.24
N GLY A 63 2.26 -3.61 -11.24
CA GLY A 63 1.97 -5.05 -11.42
C GLY A 63 3.19 -5.97 -11.36
N HIS A 64 4.42 -5.44 -11.47
CA HIS A 64 5.67 -6.22 -11.43
C HIS A 64 6.38 -6.10 -10.07
N ARG A 65 5.84 -6.80 -9.07
CA ARG A 65 6.34 -6.75 -7.67
C ARG A 65 7.80 -7.15 -7.52
N ASP A 66 8.26 -8.08 -8.35
CA ASP A 66 9.64 -8.54 -8.43
C ASP A 66 10.59 -7.42 -8.91
N LEU A 67 10.19 -6.66 -9.93
CA LEU A 67 10.97 -5.52 -10.42
C LEU A 67 11.01 -4.40 -9.37
N ILE A 68 9.87 -4.05 -8.76
CA ILE A 68 9.82 -3.05 -7.68
C ILE A 68 10.71 -3.47 -6.50
N SER A 69 10.67 -4.75 -6.11
CA SER A 69 11.57 -5.29 -5.07
C SER A 69 13.04 -5.19 -5.46
N GLY A 70 13.37 -5.44 -6.72
CA GLY A 70 14.72 -5.26 -7.26
C GLY A 70 15.17 -3.80 -7.21
N PHE A 71 14.28 -2.86 -7.56
CA PHE A 71 14.57 -1.42 -7.47
C PHE A 71 14.80 -0.96 -6.03
N ASN A 72 14.01 -1.46 -5.08
CA ASN A 72 14.13 -1.16 -3.64
C ASN A 72 15.46 -1.62 -3.03
N ALA A 73 16.23 -2.50 -3.69
CA ALA A 73 17.59 -2.84 -3.27
C ALA A 73 18.58 -1.69 -3.46
N PHE A 74 18.28 -0.73 -4.36
CA PHE A 74 19.10 0.45 -4.64
C PHE A 74 18.67 1.69 -3.85
N LEU A 75 17.57 1.63 -3.10
CA LEU A 75 17.04 2.74 -2.32
C LEU A 75 17.40 2.61 -0.84
N PRO A 76 17.68 3.73 -0.14
CA PRO A 76 17.67 3.75 1.33
C PRO A 76 16.30 3.31 1.86
N LYS A 77 16.27 2.70 3.05
CA LYS A 77 15.04 2.17 3.67
C LYS A 77 13.86 3.14 3.70
N CYS A 78 14.12 4.41 3.98
CA CYS A 78 13.08 5.45 4.07
C CYS A 78 12.49 5.86 2.71
N LEU A 79 13.03 5.36 1.60
CA LEU A 79 12.64 5.68 0.22
C LEU A 79 12.15 4.45 -0.55
N GLU A 80 12.15 3.26 0.07
CA GLU A 80 11.65 2.06 -0.60
C GLU A 80 10.19 2.25 -1.03
N ILE A 81 9.90 1.83 -2.25
CA ILE A 81 8.55 1.69 -2.79
C ILE A 81 7.88 0.54 -2.04
N ALA A 82 7.39 0.83 -0.84
CA ALA A 82 6.66 -0.12 0.00
C ALA A 82 5.21 -0.29 -0.49
N ASP A 83 4.67 0.77 -1.11
CA ASP A 83 3.28 0.85 -1.55
C ASP A 83 3.19 0.61 -3.06
N TRP A 84 3.51 -0.61 -3.51
CA TRP A 84 3.20 -1.10 -4.88
C TRP A 84 1.69 -1.33 -5.09
N TYR A 85 0.86 -0.87 -4.15
CA TYR A 85 -0.57 -1.02 -4.14
C TYR A 85 -1.24 0.10 -4.93
N ASN A 86 -2.27 -0.24 -5.70
CA ASN A 86 -3.11 0.75 -6.36
C ASN A 86 -3.66 1.72 -5.29
N ILE A 87 -3.35 3.01 -5.40
CA ILE A 87 -3.85 4.06 -4.47
C ILE A 87 -5.36 3.94 -4.33
N GLU A 88 -6.07 3.64 -5.43
CA GLU A 88 -7.52 3.44 -5.43
C GLU A 88 -7.96 2.28 -4.52
N VAL A 89 -7.23 1.17 -4.51
CA VAL A 89 -7.55 0.03 -3.62
C VAL A 89 -7.29 0.40 -2.17
N LEU A 90 -6.18 1.10 -1.91
CA LEU A 90 -5.85 1.53 -0.56
C LEU A 90 -6.83 2.59 -0.04
N GLU A 91 -7.24 3.51 -0.90
CA GLU A 91 -8.30 4.48 -0.64
C GLU A 91 -9.62 3.77 -0.32
N ALA A 92 -10.04 2.80 -1.14
CA ALA A 92 -11.26 2.03 -0.92
C ALA A 92 -11.24 1.29 0.44
N GLU A 93 -10.10 0.71 0.81
CA GLU A 93 -9.91 0.02 2.10
C GLU A 93 -9.99 0.99 3.29
N LEU A 94 -9.38 2.17 3.17
CA LEU A 94 -9.45 3.22 4.19
C LEU A 94 -10.87 3.81 4.29
N GLN A 95 -11.55 4.04 3.16
CA GLN A 95 -12.93 4.50 3.11
C GLN A 95 -13.87 3.47 3.76
N ALA A 96 -13.70 2.18 3.48
CA ALA A 96 -14.47 1.10 4.10
C ALA A 96 -14.26 1.06 5.63
N LEU A 97 -13.02 1.24 6.11
CA LEU A 97 -12.73 1.35 7.54
C LEU A 97 -13.40 2.57 8.17
N LEU A 98 -13.34 3.74 7.52
CA LEU A 98 -13.99 4.95 7.99
C LEU A 98 -15.51 4.77 8.07
N MET A 99 -16.13 4.18 7.05
CA MET A 99 -17.56 3.86 7.04
C MET A 99 -17.92 2.91 8.18
N ALA A 100 -17.13 1.85 8.41
CA ALA A 100 -17.33 0.92 9.51
C ALA A 100 -17.23 1.62 10.88
N MET A 101 -16.28 2.55 11.05
CA MET A 101 -16.17 3.36 12.26
C MET A 101 -17.39 4.26 12.47
N GLN A 102 -17.81 5.01 11.46
CA GLN A 102 -18.95 5.91 11.55
C GLN A 102 -20.26 5.16 11.83
N HIS A 103 -20.47 4.03 11.15
CA HIS A 103 -21.64 3.19 11.34
C HIS A 103 -21.69 2.56 12.74
N THR A 104 -20.58 1.99 13.21
CA THR A 104 -20.57 1.40 14.55
C THR A 104 -20.71 2.45 15.67
N TRP A 105 -20.17 3.65 15.47
CA TRP A 105 -20.39 4.78 16.36
C TRP A 105 -21.87 5.16 16.45
N SER A 106 -22.57 5.26 15.31
CA SER A 106 -23.99 5.62 15.27
C SER A 106 -24.89 4.56 15.94
N LYS A 107 -24.47 3.30 15.93
CA LYS A 107 -25.14 2.19 16.66
C LYS A 107 -24.84 2.14 18.16
N GLY A 108 -24.02 3.07 18.69
CA GLY A 108 -23.71 3.14 20.12
C GLY A 108 -22.55 2.25 20.58
N TYR A 109 -21.89 1.54 19.68
CA TYR A 109 -20.70 0.76 20.02
C TYR A 109 -19.52 1.70 20.36
N ARG A 110 -18.81 1.41 21.45
CA ARG A 110 -17.68 2.23 21.95
C ARG A 110 -16.40 1.44 22.21
N LYS A 111 -16.47 0.10 22.25
CA LYS A 111 -15.34 -0.83 22.38
C LYS A 111 -15.37 -1.80 21.20
N ILE A 112 -14.46 -1.65 20.24
CA ILE A 112 -14.52 -2.35 18.95
C ILE A 112 -13.11 -2.76 18.50
N ILE A 113 -13.05 -3.91 17.82
CA ILE A 113 -11.90 -4.34 17.03
C ILE A 113 -12.30 -4.28 15.56
N PHE A 114 -11.62 -3.43 14.79
CA PHE A 114 -11.74 -3.35 13.34
C PHE A 114 -10.69 -4.28 12.73
N GLU A 115 -11.15 -5.36 12.10
CA GLU A 115 -10.29 -6.33 11.43
C GLU A 115 -10.34 -6.10 9.91
N GLY A 116 -9.18 -6.11 9.27
CA GLY A 116 -9.05 -6.04 7.80
C GLY A 116 -7.86 -6.86 7.33
N ASP A 117 -7.80 -7.22 6.06
CA ASP A 117 -6.73 -8.07 5.50
C ASP A 117 -5.61 -7.30 4.80
N ASN A 118 -5.65 -5.96 4.85
CA ASN A 118 -4.65 -5.08 4.27
C ASN A 118 -3.58 -4.62 5.29
N ARG A 119 -2.36 -5.16 5.17
CA ARG A 119 -1.22 -4.79 6.03
C ARG A 119 -0.75 -3.35 5.82
N THR A 120 -0.91 -2.81 4.61
CA THR A 120 -0.52 -1.43 4.30
C THR A 120 -1.40 -0.44 5.05
N VAL A 121 -2.71 -0.71 5.17
CA VAL A 121 -3.62 0.08 6.02
C VAL A 121 -3.14 0.10 7.47
N GLU A 122 -2.78 -1.07 8.02
CA GLU A 122 -2.23 -1.14 9.39
C GLU A 122 -0.92 -0.34 9.53
N SER A 123 -0.01 -0.46 8.55
CA SER A 123 1.26 0.27 8.52
C SER A 123 1.06 1.80 8.46
N LEU A 124 0.19 2.28 7.58
CA LEU A 124 -0.13 3.70 7.42
C LEU A 124 -0.76 4.28 8.69
N LEU A 125 -1.72 3.56 9.28
CA LEU A 125 -2.42 4.03 10.47
C LEU A 125 -1.56 3.96 11.74
N ASN A 126 -0.52 3.14 11.76
CA ASN A 126 0.47 3.12 12.83
C ASN A 126 1.63 4.11 12.61
N GLY A 127 1.63 4.84 11.48
CA GLY A 127 2.66 5.83 11.16
C GLY A 127 4.00 5.25 10.72
N ASN A 128 4.05 3.95 10.39
CA ASN A 128 5.24 3.28 9.88
C ASN A 128 5.53 3.69 8.42
N THR A 129 4.48 4.03 7.68
CA THR A 129 4.53 4.56 6.31
C THR A 129 3.71 5.85 6.23
N ARG A 130 4.01 6.71 5.25
CA ARG A 130 3.26 7.95 4.99
C ARG A 130 2.81 7.95 3.54
N ASN A 131 1.57 8.36 3.31
CA ASN A 131 1.04 8.58 1.97
C ASN A 131 0.44 10.00 1.94
N PHE A 132 0.96 10.87 1.07
CA PHE A 132 0.54 12.27 0.98
C PHE A 132 -0.87 12.41 0.39
N GLU A 133 -1.21 11.61 -0.60
CA GLU A 133 -2.52 11.64 -1.28
C GLU A 133 -3.65 11.19 -0.33
N LEU A 134 -3.40 10.17 0.48
CA LEU A 134 -4.37 9.61 1.44
C LEU A 134 -4.29 10.28 2.83
N HIS A 135 -3.51 11.34 2.98
CA HIS A 135 -3.22 11.97 4.27
C HIS A 135 -4.49 12.44 5.00
N ASN A 136 -5.40 13.10 4.27
CA ASN A 136 -6.65 13.60 4.84
C ASN A 136 -7.52 12.46 5.39
N LEU A 137 -7.65 11.37 4.63
CA LEU A 137 -8.44 10.20 5.03
C LEU A 137 -7.82 9.50 6.25
N ILE A 138 -6.49 9.40 6.31
CA ILE A 138 -5.76 8.88 7.48
C ILE A 138 -6.04 9.74 8.71
N ILE A 139 -6.00 11.08 8.60
CA ILE A 139 -6.33 11.98 9.71
C ILE A 139 -7.76 11.77 10.18
N GLU A 140 -8.72 11.65 9.26
CA GLU A 140 -10.12 11.41 9.62
C GLU A 140 -10.29 10.10 10.38
N ILE A 141 -9.68 9.01 9.92
CA ILE A 141 -9.71 7.70 10.60
C ILE A 141 -9.10 7.83 12.01
N GLN A 142 -7.98 8.53 12.16
CA GLN A 142 -7.37 8.75 13.48
C GLN A 142 -8.26 9.60 14.40
N HIS A 143 -8.91 10.62 13.85
CA HIS A 143 -9.87 11.44 14.60
C HIS A 143 -11.05 10.60 15.08
N TRP A 144 -11.62 9.74 14.22
CA TRP A 144 -12.70 8.82 14.60
C TRP A 144 -12.25 7.79 15.62
N ARG A 145 -11.06 7.19 15.45
CA ARG A 145 -10.48 6.22 16.38
C ARG A 145 -10.43 6.77 17.81
N LYS A 146 -10.07 8.05 17.98
CA LYS A 146 -9.99 8.72 19.29
C LYS A 146 -11.35 8.93 19.98
N LYS A 147 -12.47 8.87 19.24
CA LYS A 147 -13.81 9.03 19.84
C LYS A 147 -14.25 7.79 20.61
N PHE A 148 -13.82 6.60 20.18
CA PHE A 148 -14.16 5.34 20.85
C PHE A 148 -13.47 5.22 22.20
N SER A 149 -14.13 4.59 23.18
CA SER A 149 -13.50 4.25 24.46
C SER A 149 -12.37 3.24 24.28
N ASN A 150 -12.49 2.33 23.30
CA ASN A 150 -11.42 1.45 22.85
C ASN A 150 -11.64 1.07 21.38
N ALA A 151 -10.70 1.45 20.50
CA ALA A 151 -10.72 1.06 19.08
C ALA A 151 -9.35 0.49 18.68
N ILE A 152 -9.33 -0.80 18.40
CA ILE A 152 -8.17 -1.53 17.89
C ILE A 152 -8.38 -1.75 16.40
N ILE A 153 -7.39 -1.40 15.59
CA ILE A 153 -7.33 -1.77 14.17
C ILE A 153 -6.30 -2.88 14.08
N LYS A 154 -6.66 -4.02 13.49
CA LYS A 154 -5.82 -5.20 13.47
C LYS A 154 -5.81 -5.83 12.09
N TRP A 155 -4.62 -6.16 11.61
CA TRP A 155 -4.51 -7.03 10.45
C TRP A 155 -5.01 -8.46 10.78
N SER A 156 -5.83 -9.00 9.88
CA SER A 156 -6.36 -10.36 9.93
C SER A 156 -6.11 -11.08 8.61
N PHE A 157 -6.13 -12.41 8.61
CA PHE A 157 -5.96 -13.15 7.37
C PHE A 157 -7.22 -12.99 6.50
N ARG A 158 -7.06 -12.94 5.17
CA ARG A 158 -8.20 -12.88 4.23
C ARG A 158 -9.26 -13.98 4.47
N SER A 159 -8.83 -15.14 4.98
CA SER A 159 -9.72 -16.25 5.35
C SER A 159 -10.71 -15.91 6.46
N THR A 160 -10.38 -14.96 7.35
CA THR A 160 -11.28 -14.45 8.39
C THR A 160 -12.11 -13.25 7.93
N ASN A 161 -11.66 -12.54 6.87
CA ASN A 161 -12.35 -11.37 6.32
C ASN A 161 -13.39 -11.71 5.21
N LYS A 162 -13.88 -12.95 5.15
CA LYS A 162 -14.84 -13.41 4.11
C LYS A 162 -16.14 -12.60 4.10
N ALA A 163 -16.56 -12.13 5.26
CA ALA A 163 -17.74 -11.29 5.43
C ALA A 163 -17.61 -10.00 4.61
N ALA A 164 -16.56 -9.21 4.87
CA ALA A 164 -16.31 -7.96 4.19
C ALA A 164 -15.97 -8.15 2.71
N ASP A 165 -15.20 -9.20 2.35
CA ASP A 165 -14.89 -9.52 0.94
C ASP A 165 -16.16 -9.81 0.12
N ARG A 166 -17.19 -10.43 0.73
CA ARG A 166 -18.52 -10.60 0.10
C ARG A 166 -19.28 -9.28 -0.04
N LEU A 167 -19.26 -8.45 1.00
CA LEU A 167 -19.92 -7.13 0.99
C LEU A 167 -19.32 -6.20 -0.08
N ALA A 168 -18.00 -6.24 -0.26
CA ALA A 168 -17.31 -5.39 -1.24
C ALA A 168 -17.52 -5.82 -2.69
N LYS A 169 -17.84 -7.11 -2.93
CA LYS A 169 -18.00 -7.67 -4.29
C LYS A 169 -19.46 -7.80 -4.75
N GLY A 170 -20.40 -7.88 -3.81
CA GLY A 170 -21.81 -8.12 -4.12
C GLY A 170 -22.61 -6.82 -4.22
N GLU A 171 -23.53 -6.77 -5.18
CA GLU A 171 -24.66 -5.84 -5.10
C GLU A 171 -25.66 -6.40 -4.06
N LEU A 172 -25.71 -5.80 -2.89
CA LEU A 172 -26.75 -6.11 -1.90
C LEU A 172 -27.94 -5.18 -2.11
N GLU A 173 -29.15 -5.72 -1.95
CA GLU A 173 -30.34 -4.88 -1.86
C GLU A 173 -30.19 -3.88 -0.69
N ASN A 174 -30.65 -2.66 -0.91
CA ASN A 174 -30.60 -1.61 0.10
C ASN A 174 -31.31 -2.09 1.38
N ASN A 175 -30.66 -1.88 2.54
CA ASN A 175 -31.16 -2.20 3.90
C ASN A 175 -31.19 -3.69 4.29
N VAL A 176 -30.46 -4.58 3.61
CA VAL A 176 -30.32 -5.97 4.07
C VAL A 176 -29.34 -6.09 5.24
N THR A 177 -29.75 -6.77 6.32
CA THR A 177 -28.85 -7.14 7.41
C THR A 177 -28.03 -8.36 6.99
N PHE A 178 -26.70 -8.24 6.99
CA PHE A 178 -25.78 -9.34 6.70
C PHE A 178 -25.14 -9.86 7.99
N VAL A 179 -25.18 -11.17 8.20
CA VAL A 179 -24.47 -11.85 9.30
C VAL A 179 -23.61 -12.95 8.71
N SER A 180 -22.31 -12.89 8.94
CA SER A 180 -21.37 -13.95 8.60
C SER A 180 -20.77 -14.51 9.87
N HIS A 181 -21.21 -15.71 10.25
CA HIS A 181 -20.58 -16.47 11.32
C HIS A 181 -19.30 -17.12 10.78
N SER A 182 -18.15 -16.72 11.33
CA SER A 182 -16.92 -17.48 11.17
C SER A 182 -16.88 -18.51 12.29
N THR A 183 -17.14 -19.78 11.98
CA THR A 183 -16.85 -20.88 12.89
C THR A 183 -15.33 -21.02 13.01
N ARG A 184 -14.79 -20.69 14.18
CA ARG A 184 -13.56 -21.31 14.64
C ARG A 184 -13.86 -22.72 15.13
#